data_AF-A0A067CM21-F1
#
_entry.id   AF-A0A067CM21-F1
#
_cell.length_a   1.000
_cell.length_b   1.000
_cell.length_c   1.000
_cell.angle_alpha   90.00
_cell.angle_beta   90.00
_cell.angle_gamma   90.00
#
_symmetry.space_group_name_H-M   'P 1'
#
loop_
_entity.id
_entity.type
_entity.pdbx_description
1 polymer ?
#
loop_
_entity_poly.entity_id
_entity_poly.type
_entity_poly.pdbx_seq_one_letter_code
_entity_poly.pdbx_strand_id
1 'polypeptide(L)'
;MSIAAVLSQPPLVARITTFQDGVFADVQSRFIEFHCSVRFAMRWVDPCWCLGVYDVPRGVRSRLAPHDVLWSLPGSDVHLFSNARDPRFILHVAIYEGDADAATRIARCCPHLLSDAAIGMALELDEINIAASLVHLHGPCSGDSEWIESLGRSLVPHIIRRGSVPYLEVLRAFLPTAWLTKWLRFTIKYHILPSAFYIYTFCPETPGDDDPLIYARTSLPETL
;
A
#
# COMPACT_ATOMS: atom_id res chain seq x y z
N MET A 1 -47.82 -8.59 5.00
CA MET A 1 -46.64 -8.68 4.12
C MET A 1 -45.46 -9.08 5.00
N SER A 2 -44.78 -10.20 4.73
CA SER A 2 -43.71 -10.67 5.63
C SER A 2 -42.39 -9.93 5.36
N ILE A 3 -41.55 -9.80 6.38
CA ILE A 3 -40.19 -9.23 6.25
C ILE A 3 -39.39 -9.99 5.18
N ALA A 4 -39.55 -11.31 5.11
CA ALA A 4 -38.93 -12.15 4.09
C ALA A 4 -39.32 -11.71 2.67
N ALA A 5 -40.60 -11.42 2.41
CA ALA A 5 -41.09 -11.00 1.09
C ALA A 5 -40.56 -9.62 0.65
N VAL A 6 -40.29 -8.72 1.61
CA VAL A 6 -39.68 -7.41 1.36
C VAL A 6 -38.19 -7.56 1.05
N LEU A 7 -37.48 -8.35 1.86
CA LEU A 7 -36.04 -8.57 1.69
C LEU A 7 -35.69 -9.38 0.44
N SER A 8 -36.62 -10.20 -0.07
CA SER A 8 -36.43 -10.95 -1.32
C SER A 8 -36.73 -10.15 -2.59
N GLN A 9 -37.11 -8.88 -2.50
CA GLN A 9 -37.32 -8.06 -3.69
C GLN A 9 -35.99 -7.83 -4.41
N PRO A 10 -35.86 -8.12 -5.72
CA PRO A 10 -34.60 -8.02 -6.44
C PRO A 10 -33.85 -6.68 -6.28
N PRO A 11 -34.52 -5.50 -6.26
CA PRO A 11 -33.83 -4.22 -6.05
C PRO A 11 -33.28 -4.05 -4.63
N LEU A 12 -33.97 -4.59 -3.62
CA LEU A 12 -33.54 -4.56 -2.23
C LEU A 12 -32.44 -5.57 -1.97
N VAL A 13 -32.55 -6.79 -2.52
CA VAL A 13 -31.45 -7.76 -2.53
C VAL A 13 -30.22 -7.14 -3.18
N ALA A 14 -30.35 -6.54 -4.37
CA ALA A 14 -29.25 -5.87 -5.04
C ALA A 14 -28.62 -4.78 -4.14
N ARG A 15 -29.43 -3.89 -3.55
CA ARG A 15 -28.93 -2.85 -2.63
C ARG A 15 -28.26 -3.41 -1.38
N ILE A 16 -28.87 -4.38 -0.70
CA ILE A 16 -28.33 -5.02 0.50
C ILE A 16 -27.03 -5.73 0.16
N THR A 17 -27.00 -6.44 -0.98
CA THR A 17 -25.81 -7.13 -1.44
C THR A 17 -24.68 -6.19 -1.85
N THR A 18 -25.00 -4.96 -2.27
CA THR A 18 -23.99 -3.92 -2.52
C THR A 18 -23.54 -3.18 -1.26
N PHE A 19 -24.28 -3.26 -0.15
CA PHE A 19 -24.04 -2.46 1.06
C PHE A 19 -23.50 -3.25 2.27
N GLN A 20 -23.45 -4.58 2.21
CA GLN A 20 -22.93 -5.38 3.31
C GLN A 20 -21.49 -5.81 3.03
N ASP A 21 -20.65 -5.74 4.07
CA ASP A 21 -19.28 -6.23 4.04
C ASP A 21 -19.24 -7.71 3.66
N GLY A 22 -18.41 -8.07 2.68
CA GLY A 22 -18.19 -9.48 2.31
C GLY A 22 -19.34 -10.19 1.60
N VAL A 23 -20.28 -9.49 0.95
CA VAL A 23 -21.39 -10.18 0.25
C VAL A 23 -20.97 -10.87 -1.03
N PHE A 24 -19.94 -10.36 -1.69
CA PHE A 24 -19.56 -10.95 -2.96
C PHE A 24 -18.84 -12.27 -2.72
N ALA A 25 -19.38 -13.32 -3.34
CA ALA A 25 -18.98 -14.69 -3.09
C ALA A 25 -17.47 -14.93 -3.26
N ASP A 26 -16.82 -14.14 -4.11
CA ASP A 26 -15.38 -14.17 -4.37
C ASP A 26 -14.53 -13.68 -3.18
N VAL A 27 -15.01 -12.72 -2.39
CA VAL A 27 -14.29 -12.17 -1.23
C VAL A 27 -14.89 -12.58 0.11
N GLN A 28 -16.13 -13.09 0.12
CA GLN A 28 -16.86 -13.50 1.32
C GLN A 28 -16.07 -14.45 2.22
N SER A 29 -15.39 -15.42 1.60
CA SER A 29 -14.57 -16.41 2.30
C SER A 29 -13.48 -15.75 3.15
N ARG A 30 -12.86 -14.67 2.68
CA ARG A 30 -11.81 -13.92 3.39
C ARG A 30 -12.36 -13.19 4.62
N PHE A 31 -13.57 -12.63 4.53
CA PHE A 31 -14.23 -12.01 5.68
C PHE A 31 -14.62 -13.05 6.73
N ILE A 32 -15.22 -14.16 6.30
CA ILE A 32 -15.58 -15.27 7.20
C ILE A 32 -14.32 -15.81 7.89
N GLU A 33 -13.26 -16.08 7.13
CA GLU A 33 -11.99 -16.55 7.68
C GLU A 33 -11.43 -15.56 8.69
N PHE A 34 -11.42 -14.27 8.38
CA PHE A 34 -11.01 -13.26 9.36
C PHE A 34 -11.83 -13.40 10.62
N HIS A 35 -13.16 -13.25 10.55
CA HIS A 35 -14.03 -13.24 11.72
C HIS A 35 -13.99 -14.53 12.55
N CYS A 36 -13.92 -15.69 11.90
CA CYS A 36 -14.05 -16.99 12.57
C CYS A 36 -12.70 -17.65 12.91
N SER A 37 -11.64 -17.36 12.17
CA SER A 37 -10.41 -18.17 12.18
C SER A 37 -9.16 -17.35 12.50
N VAL A 38 -9.06 -16.11 12.02
CA VAL A 38 -7.90 -15.26 12.29
C VAL A 38 -7.90 -14.79 13.74
N ARG A 39 -6.81 -15.08 14.45
CA ARG A 39 -6.58 -14.62 15.83
C ARG A 39 -5.48 -13.58 15.85
N PHE A 40 -5.58 -12.65 16.78
CA PHE A 40 -4.54 -11.66 17.03
C PHE A 40 -3.99 -11.86 18.44
N ALA A 41 -2.68 -11.83 18.58
CA ALA A 41 -2.01 -11.86 19.86
C ALA A 41 -0.79 -10.94 19.85
N MET A 42 -0.56 -10.25 20.97
CA MET A 42 0.73 -9.61 21.20
C MET A 42 1.73 -10.68 21.62
N ARG A 43 2.87 -10.76 20.92
CA ARG A 43 3.96 -11.69 21.22
C ARG A 43 5.22 -10.90 21.59
N TRP A 44 5.86 -11.31 22.66
CA TRP A 44 7.16 -10.77 23.08
C TRP A 44 8.24 -11.32 22.14
N VAL A 45 9.02 -10.41 21.54
CA VAL A 45 10.20 -10.76 20.73
C VAL A 45 11.46 -10.62 21.58
N ASP A 46 11.50 -9.60 22.43
CA ASP A 46 12.51 -9.38 23.45
C ASP A 46 11.86 -8.77 24.72
N PRO A 47 12.57 -8.64 25.86
CA PRO A 47 11.98 -8.14 27.11
C PRO A 47 11.36 -6.74 27.05
N CYS A 48 11.70 -5.94 26.04
CA CYS A 48 11.26 -4.56 25.88
C CYS A 48 10.41 -4.34 24.61
N TRP A 49 10.22 -5.39 23.80
CA TRP A 49 9.56 -5.30 22.50
C TRP A 49 8.46 -6.34 22.32
N CYS A 50 7.23 -5.84 22.15
CA CYS A 50 6.06 -6.62 21.77
C CYS A 50 5.68 -6.33 20.33
N LEU A 51 5.30 -7.38 19.61
CA LEU A 51 4.81 -7.34 18.24
C LEU A 51 3.40 -7.94 18.19
N GLY A 52 2.48 -7.26 17.51
CA GLY A 52 1.19 -7.84 17.17
C GLY A 52 1.36 -8.91 16.08
N VAL A 53 0.81 -10.11 16.29
CA VAL A 53 0.89 -11.23 15.34
C VAL A 53 -0.50 -11.75 15.05
N TYR A 54 -0.78 -11.98 13.77
CA TYR A 54 -2.00 -12.60 13.29
C TYR A 54 -1.75 -14.08 12.99
N ASP A 55 -2.50 -14.97 13.62
CA ASP A 55 -2.52 -16.39 13.26
C ASP A 55 -3.46 -16.57 12.06
N VAL A 56 -2.95 -17.17 10.99
CA VAL A 56 -3.66 -17.31 9.70
C VAL A 56 -3.81 -18.80 9.38
N PRO A 57 -4.95 -19.42 9.76
CA PRO A 57 -5.09 -20.88 9.71
C PRO A 57 -5.08 -21.49 8.31
N ARG A 58 -5.34 -20.72 7.25
CA ARG A 58 -5.18 -21.22 5.87
C ARG A 58 -3.73 -21.27 5.41
N GLY A 59 -2.84 -20.55 6.10
CA GLY A 59 -1.47 -20.33 5.69
C GLY A 59 -1.37 -19.32 4.54
N VAL A 60 -0.33 -18.48 4.56
CA VAL A 60 -0.04 -17.52 3.50
C VAL A 60 1.35 -17.79 2.95
N ARG A 61 1.53 -17.73 1.63
CA ARG A 61 2.88 -17.93 1.05
C ARG A 61 3.80 -16.79 1.47
N SER A 62 4.99 -17.11 1.94
CA SER A 62 5.99 -16.10 2.28
C SER A 62 6.48 -15.38 1.03
N ARG A 63 6.51 -14.05 1.08
CA ARG A 63 7.13 -13.22 0.03
C ARG A 63 8.65 -13.34 -0.01
N LEU A 64 9.28 -13.60 1.14
CA LEU A 64 10.74 -13.74 1.26
C LEU A 64 11.22 -15.15 0.91
N ALA A 65 10.38 -16.15 1.13
CA ALA A 65 10.66 -17.56 0.85
C ALA A 65 9.44 -18.20 0.16
N PRO A 66 9.30 -18.11 -1.17
CA PRO A 66 8.07 -18.48 -1.89
C PRO A 66 7.59 -19.92 -1.71
N HIS A 67 8.46 -20.81 -1.21
CA HIS A 67 8.15 -22.21 -0.93
C HIS A 67 7.61 -22.43 0.50
N ASP A 68 7.71 -21.43 1.37
CA ASP A 68 7.29 -21.52 2.76
C ASP A 68 5.85 -21.03 2.92
N VAL A 69 5.12 -21.73 3.80
CA VAL A 69 3.77 -21.35 4.24
C VAL A 69 3.86 -20.76 5.63
N LEU A 70 3.45 -19.51 5.75
CA LEU A 70 3.37 -18.76 7.00
C LEU A 70 2.02 -19.00 7.65
N TRP A 71 2.02 -19.60 8.84
CA TRP A 71 0.83 -19.77 9.67
C TRP A 71 0.60 -18.59 10.62
N SER A 72 1.55 -17.67 10.67
CA SER A 72 1.48 -16.44 11.45
C SER A 72 2.12 -15.29 10.69
N LEU A 73 1.45 -14.14 10.66
CA LEU A 73 1.95 -12.91 10.04
C LEU A 73 2.15 -11.82 11.10
N PRO A 74 3.38 -11.31 11.27
CA PRO A 74 3.63 -10.08 12.00
C PRO A 74 2.78 -8.93 11.46
N GLY A 75 2.21 -8.11 12.35
CA GLY A 75 1.47 -6.90 11.97
C GLY A 75 2.34 -5.94 11.13
N SER A 76 3.65 -5.89 11.40
CA SER A 76 4.62 -5.13 10.60
C SER A 76 4.66 -5.57 9.14
N ASP A 77 4.61 -6.88 8.86
CA ASP A 77 4.70 -7.43 7.50
C ASP A 77 3.47 -7.11 6.65
N VAL A 78 2.36 -6.81 7.33
CA VAL A 78 1.11 -6.37 6.72
C VAL A 78 0.81 -4.90 7.01
N HIS A 79 1.77 -4.09 7.48
CA HIS A 79 1.60 -2.65 7.74
C HIS A 79 0.46 -2.29 8.70
N LEU A 80 0.21 -3.14 9.70
CA LEU A 80 -0.78 -2.95 10.75
C LEU A 80 -0.10 -2.92 12.11
N PHE A 81 0.15 -1.71 12.60
CA PHE A 81 0.87 -1.44 13.86
C PHE A 81 -0.04 -1.30 15.09
N SER A 82 -1.28 -1.80 15.02
CA SER A 82 -2.23 -1.76 16.13
C SER A 82 -1.84 -2.73 17.24
N ASN A 83 -2.16 -2.37 18.49
CA ASN A 83 -2.06 -3.26 19.66
C ASN A 83 -3.30 -4.16 19.83
N ALA A 84 -4.23 -4.08 18.89
CA ALA A 84 -5.45 -4.86 18.85
C ALA A 84 -5.68 -5.43 17.45
N ARG A 85 -6.60 -6.38 17.37
CA ARG A 85 -7.03 -6.97 16.12
C ARG A 85 -7.61 -5.90 15.18
N ASP A 86 -6.96 -5.67 14.05
CA ASP A 86 -7.34 -4.62 13.11
C ASP A 86 -8.22 -5.19 11.97
N PRO A 87 -9.43 -4.65 11.71
CA PRO A 87 -10.29 -5.12 10.61
C PRO A 87 -9.65 -4.92 9.22
N ARG A 88 -8.71 -3.98 9.07
CA ARG A 88 -7.99 -3.75 7.81
C ARG A 88 -7.12 -4.94 7.39
N PHE A 89 -6.86 -5.88 8.30
CA PHE A 89 -6.13 -7.12 8.00
C PHE A 89 -6.65 -7.84 6.74
N ILE A 90 -7.96 -7.84 6.51
CA ILE A 90 -8.58 -8.50 5.35
C ILE A 90 -8.03 -7.94 4.03
N LEU A 91 -7.99 -6.60 3.90
CA LEU A 91 -7.46 -5.93 2.72
C LEU A 91 -5.93 -6.10 2.62
N HIS A 92 -5.23 -5.89 3.73
CA HIS A 92 -3.76 -5.94 3.75
C HIS A 92 -3.21 -7.34 3.43
N VAL A 93 -3.89 -8.42 3.82
CA VAL A 93 -3.50 -9.77 3.40
C VAL A 93 -3.77 -10.02 1.92
N ALA A 94 -4.85 -9.50 1.34
CA ALA A 94 -5.07 -9.60 -0.10
C ALA A 94 -3.95 -8.89 -0.90
N ILE A 95 -3.49 -7.73 -0.42
CA ILE A 95 -2.33 -7.02 -0.95
C ILE A 95 -1.06 -7.86 -0.76
N TYR A 96 -0.83 -8.40 0.44
CA TYR A 96 0.30 -9.28 0.73
C TYR A 96 0.36 -10.48 -0.21
N GLU A 97 -0.79 -11.07 -0.57
CA GLU A 97 -0.87 -12.20 -1.47
C GLU A 97 -0.74 -11.84 -2.95
N GLY A 98 -0.84 -10.55 -3.31
CA GLY A 98 -0.82 -10.10 -4.70
C GLY A 98 -2.13 -10.37 -5.43
N ASP A 99 -3.22 -10.61 -4.69
CA ASP A 99 -4.54 -10.87 -5.24
C ASP A 99 -5.21 -9.53 -5.60
N ALA A 100 -4.87 -9.01 -6.78
CA ALA A 100 -5.32 -7.71 -7.24
C ALA A 100 -6.84 -7.60 -7.38
N ASP A 101 -7.48 -8.68 -7.82
CA ASP A 101 -8.94 -8.75 -7.94
C ASP A 101 -9.55 -8.63 -6.55
N ALA A 102 -9.17 -9.50 -5.59
CA ALA A 102 -9.72 -9.44 -4.24
C ALA A 102 -9.43 -8.10 -3.55
N ALA A 103 -8.21 -7.57 -3.63
CA ALA A 103 -7.85 -6.30 -2.99
C ALA A 103 -8.69 -5.13 -3.51
N THR A 104 -8.82 -5.01 -4.84
CA THR A 104 -9.64 -3.96 -5.47
C THR A 104 -11.11 -4.11 -5.07
N ARG A 105 -11.59 -5.34 -5.03
CA ARG A 105 -12.98 -5.65 -4.75
C ARG A 105 -13.33 -5.39 -3.28
N ILE A 106 -12.46 -5.80 -2.35
CA ILE A 106 -12.56 -5.47 -0.92
C ILE A 106 -12.57 -3.95 -0.72
N ALA A 107 -11.62 -3.22 -1.33
CA ALA A 107 -11.53 -1.77 -1.19
C ALA A 107 -12.79 -1.04 -1.70
N ARG A 108 -13.38 -1.50 -2.81
CA ARG A 108 -14.65 -0.94 -3.33
C ARG A 108 -15.84 -1.19 -2.42
N CYS A 109 -15.93 -2.38 -1.84
CA CYS A 109 -17.08 -2.77 -1.02
C CYS A 109 -16.99 -2.21 0.40
N CYS A 110 -15.77 -2.08 0.93
CA CYS A 110 -15.52 -1.66 2.30
C CYS A 110 -14.51 -0.50 2.30
N PRO A 111 -14.88 0.72 1.83
CA PRO A 111 -13.96 1.85 1.72
C PRO A 111 -13.28 2.23 3.05
N HIS A 112 -13.92 1.94 4.19
CA HIS A 112 -13.36 2.19 5.51
C HIS A 112 -12.14 1.29 5.85
N LEU A 113 -11.92 0.19 5.10
CA LEU A 113 -10.73 -0.65 5.24
C LEU A 113 -9.53 -0.08 4.45
N LEU A 114 -9.80 0.78 3.46
CA LEU A 114 -8.79 1.43 2.65
C LEU A 114 -8.07 2.49 3.49
N SER A 115 -6.75 2.44 3.51
CA SER A 115 -5.94 3.40 4.27
C SER A 115 -4.64 3.70 3.53
N ASP A 116 -4.01 4.82 3.89
CA ASP A 116 -2.73 5.20 3.31
C ASP A 116 -1.64 4.11 3.49
N ALA A 117 -1.72 3.37 4.61
CA ALA A 117 -0.84 2.23 4.87
C ALA A 117 -1.01 1.08 3.87
N ALA A 118 -2.24 0.84 3.38
CA ALA A 118 -2.53 -0.19 2.39
C ALA A 118 -1.89 0.16 1.02
N ILE A 119 -1.97 1.43 0.62
CA ILE A 119 -1.34 1.91 -0.61
C ILE A 119 0.19 1.86 -0.49
N GLY A 120 0.73 2.32 0.63
CA GLY A 120 2.17 2.22 0.92
C GLY A 120 2.66 0.78 0.84
N MET A 121 1.96 -0.16 1.48
CA MET A 121 2.27 -1.59 1.42
C MET A 121 2.26 -2.14 -0.01
N ALA A 122 1.24 -1.81 -0.82
CA ALA A 122 1.17 -2.27 -2.21
C ALA A 122 2.37 -1.76 -3.04
N LEU A 123 2.79 -0.52 -2.82
CA LEU A 123 3.97 0.06 -3.47
C LEU A 123 5.27 -0.64 -3.00
N GLU A 124 5.42 -0.88 -1.69
CA GLU A 124 6.60 -1.56 -1.13
C GLU A 124 6.73 -3.00 -1.63
N LEU A 125 5.61 -3.74 -1.72
CA LEU A 125 5.54 -5.12 -2.20
C LEU A 125 5.60 -5.27 -3.73
N ASP A 126 5.78 -4.18 -4.46
CA ASP A 126 5.87 -4.18 -5.93
C ASP A 126 4.57 -4.53 -6.65
N GLU A 127 3.42 -4.32 -6.01
CA GLU A 127 2.10 -4.62 -6.57
C GLU A 127 1.48 -3.39 -7.26
N ILE A 128 2.07 -2.94 -8.38
CA ILE A 128 1.66 -1.70 -9.08
C ILE A 128 0.18 -1.66 -9.43
N ASN A 129 -0.38 -2.76 -9.92
CA ASN A 129 -1.78 -2.83 -10.34
C ASN A 129 -2.73 -2.63 -9.16
N ILE A 130 -2.35 -3.17 -8.01
CA ILE A 130 -3.08 -3.00 -6.75
C ILE A 130 -2.93 -1.54 -6.31
N ALA A 131 -1.71 -1.04 -6.19
CA ALA A 131 -1.43 0.33 -5.77
C ALA A 131 -2.18 1.36 -6.63
N ALA A 132 -2.13 1.25 -7.96
CA ALA A 132 -2.85 2.14 -8.87
C ALA A 132 -4.37 2.10 -8.65
N SER A 133 -4.94 0.90 -8.47
CA SER A 133 -6.37 0.72 -8.20
C SER A 133 -6.78 1.32 -6.85
N LEU A 134 -5.96 1.12 -5.81
CA LEU A 134 -6.21 1.67 -4.48
C LEU A 134 -6.09 3.20 -4.47
N VAL A 135 -5.08 3.77 -5.13
CA VAL A 135 -4.93 5.24 -5.26
C VAL A 135 -6.10 5.85 -6.01
N HIS A 136 -6.61 5.18 -7.06
CA HIS A 136 -7.79 5.66 -7.78
C HIS A 136 -9.04 5.71 -6.90
N LEU A 137 -9.21 4.76 -5.98
CA LEU A 137 -10.35 4.69 -5.07
C LEU A 137 -10.20 5.61 -3.85
N HIS A 138 -8.99 5.71 -3.30
CA HIS A 138 -8.68 6.49 -2.09
C HIS A 138 -8.52 7.98 -2.39
N GLY A 139 -7.90 8.30 -3.52
CA GLY A 139 -7.38 9.63 -3.81
C GLY A 139 -6.00 9.87 -3.17
N PRO A 140 -5.52 11.13 -3.24
CA PRO A 140 -4.25 11.53 -2.63
C PRO A 140 -4.24 11.27 -1.12
N CYS A 141 -3.05 11.00 -0.59
CA CYS A 141 -2.85 10.87 0.85
C CYS A 141 -3.35 12.10 1.60
N SER A 142 -4.18 11.88 2.62
CA SER A 142 -4.73 12.93 3.49
C SER A 142 -4.02 13.03 4.84
N GLY A 143 -2.99 12.21 5.09
CA GLY A 143 -2.23 12.22 6.33
C GLY A 143 -1.59 13.58 6.63
N ASP A 144 -1.33 13.83 7.92
CA ASP A 144 -0.62 15.02 8.35
C ASP A 144 0.79 15.08 7.76
N SER A 145 1.35 16.29 7.67
CA SER A 145 2.67 16.56 7.06
C SER A 145 3.78 15.63 7.60
N GLU A 146 3.80 15.34 8.90
CA GLU A 146 4.78 14.44 9.52
C GLU A 146 4.65 13.00 9.02
N TRP A 147 3.42 12.51 8.86
CA TRP A 147 3.16 11.17 8.35
C TRP A 147 3.56 11.05 6.87
N ILE A 148 3.18 12.04 6.07
CA ILE A 148 3.59 12.15 4.65
C ILE A 148 5.12 12.19 4.54
N GLU A 149 5.79 12.94 5.41
CA GLU A 149 7.25 12.99 5.43
C GLU A 149 7.87 11.64 5.79
N SER A 150 7.35 10.96 6.82
CA SER A 150 7.86 9.66 7.26
C SER A 150 7.70 8.61 6.16
N LEU A 151 6.49 8.47 5.62
CA LEU A 151 6.22 7.56 4.51
C LEU A 151 7.04 7.95 3.27
N GLY A 152 7.09 9.24 2.93
CA GLY A 152 7.87 9.75 1.81
C GLY A 152 9.37 9.43 1.95
N ARG A 153 9.91 9.48 3.17
CA ARG A 153 11.32 9.14 3.44
C ARG A 153 11.63 7.66 3.22
N SER A 154 10.70 6.74 3.54
CA SER A 154 10.91 5.30 3.30
C SER A 154 10.63 4.92 1.84
N LEU A 155 9.49 5.39 1.31
CA LEU A 155 8.92 4.90 0.07
C LEU A 155 9.56 5.52 -1.18
N VAL A 156 9.80 6.83 -1.17
CA VAL A 156 10.32 7.55 -2.35
C VAL A 156 11.69 7.01 -2.80
N PRO A 157 12.68 6.81 -1.92
CA PRO A 157 13.96 6.22 -2.33
C PRO A 157 13.81 4.81 -2.90
N HIS A 158 12.91 4.01 -2.33
CA HIS A 158 12.67 2.63 -2.76
C HIS A 158 12.12 2.59 -4.18
N ILE A 159 11.06 3.36 -4.44
CA ILE A 159 10.46 3.48 -5.77
C ILE A 159 11.41 4.11 -6.77
N ILE A 160 12.15 5.16 -6.38
CA ILE A 160 13.16 5.78 -7.24
C ILE A 160 14.20 4.75 -7.68
N ARG A 161 14.76 3.95 -6.77
CA ARG A 161 15.77 2.92 -7.09
C ARG A 161 15.30 1.91 -8.12
N ARG A 162 14.00 1.65 -8.22
CA ARG A 162 13.44 0.75 -9.24
C ARG A 162 13.56 1.31 -10.65
N GLY A 163 13.64 2.63 -10.82
CA GLY A 163 13.75 3.25 -12.15
C GLY A 163 12.49 3.11 -13.01
N SER A 164 11.34 2.77 -12.41
CA SER A 164 10.10 2.46 -13.14
C SER A 164 9.14 3.66 -13.11
N VAL A 165 8.89 4.24 -14.28
CA VAL A 165 8.01 5.41 -14.46
C VAL A 165 6.58 5.16 -13.96
N PRO A 166 5.94 4.01 -14.23
CA PRO A 166 4.60 3.73 -13.70
C PRO A 166 4.50 3.82 -12.17
N TYR A 167 5.53 3.37 -11.44
CA TYR A 167 5.53 3.50 -9.97
C TYR A 167 5.65 4.96 -9.54
N LEU A 168 6.42 5.78 -10.27
CA LEU A 168 6.53 7.22 -9.98
C LEU A 168 5.21 7.95 -10.27
N GLU A 169 4.46 7.54 -11.28
CA GLU A 169 3.12 8.07 -11.57
C GLU A 169 2.14 7.77 -10.43
N VAL A 170 2.06 6.51 -10.01
CA VAL A 170 1.20 6.09 -8.88
C VAL A 170 1.64 6.78 -7.58
N LEU A 171 2.94 6.81 -7.30
CA LEU A 171 3.49 7.48 -6.12
C LEU A 171 3.20 8.97 -6.14
N ARG A 172 3.24 9.62 -7.30
CA ARG A 172 2.95 11.05 -7.43
C ARG A 172 1.48 11.34 -7.19
N ALA A 173 0.60 10.53 -7.78
CA ALA A 173 -0.84 10.64 -7.55
C ALA A 173 -1.19 10.47 -6.07
N PHE A 174 -0.47 9.59 -5.37
CA PHE A 174 -0.66 9.34 -3.95
C PHE A 174 -0.03 10.42 -3.05
N LEU A 175 1.20 10.83 -3.33
CA LEU A 175 1.98 11.81 -2.56
C LEU A 175 2.36 13.03 -3.43
N PRO A 176 1.40 13.92 -3.74
CA PRO A 176 1.65 15.04 -4.64
C PRO A 176 2.68 16.04 -4.09
N THR A 177 2.85 16.12 -2.77
CA THR A 177 3.71 17.11 -2.10
C THR A 177 5.08 16.56 -1.67
N ALA A 178 5.38 15.27 -1.87
CA ALA A 178 6.61 14.64 -1.38
C ALA A 178 7.86 14.88 -2.26
N TRP A 179 7.74 15.62 -3.36
CA TRP A 179 8.75 15.73 -4.43
C TRP A 179 9.79 16.85 -4.20
N LEU A 180 10.65 16.62 -3.21
CA LEU A 180 11.72 17.54 -2.83
C LEU A 180 12.96 17.44 -3.75
N THR A 181 13.72 18.54 -3.91
CA THR A 181 14.97 18.63 -4.70
C THR A 181 15.99 17.54 -4.39
N LYS A 182 16.02 17.09 -3.13
CA LYS A 182 16.91 16.00 -2.67
C LYS A 182 16.69 14.70 -3.44
N TRP A 183 15.47 14.43 -3.91
CA TRP A 183 15.15 13.22 -4.67
C TRP A 183 15.67 13.27 -6.11
N LEU A 184 15.61 14.43 -6.75
CA LEU A 184 16.27 14.64 -8.05
C LEU A 184 17.79 14.47 -7.91
N ARG A 185 18.41 15.12 -6.90
CA ARG A 185 19.84 14.94 -6.61
C ARG A 185 20.19 13.46 -6.33
N PHE A 186 19.31 12.74 -5.62
CA PHE A 186 19.46 11.30 -5.39
C PHE A 186 19.43 10.52 -6.71
N THR A 187 18.45 10.75 -7.59
CA THR A 187 18.40 10.05 -8.90
C THR A 187 19.64 10.29 -9.77
N ILE A 188 20.15 11.52 -9.80
CA ILE A 188 21.36 11.87 -10.56
C ILE A 188 22.58 11.17 -9.96
N LYS A 189 22.76 11.27 -8.63
CA LYS A 189 23.87 10.64 -7.90
C LYS A 189 23.96 9.12 -8.13
N TYR A 190 22.82 8.45 -8.22
CA TYR A 190 22.75 7.00 -8.42
C TYR A 190 22.49 6.59 -9.88
N HIS A 191 22.61 7.53 -10.83
CA HIS A 191 22.43 7.30 -12.27
C HIS A 191 21.11 6.64 -12.67
N ILE A 192 20.02 6.96 -11.96
CA ILE A 192 18.69 6.44 -12.24
C ILE A 192 17.98 7.37 -13.22
N LEU A 193 18.42 7.33 -14.48
CA LEU A 193 18.02 8.30 -15.51
C LEU A 193 16.50 8.38 -15.77
N PRO A 194 15.73 7.26 -15.83
CA PRO A 194 14.28 7.35 -16.05
C PRO A 194 13.58 8.12 -14.93
N SER A 195 13.97 7.87 -13.68
CA SER A 195 13.43 8.58 -12.52
C SER A 195 13.86 10.04 -12.50
N ALA A 196 15.12 10.35 -12.83
CA ALA A 196 15.62 11.72 -12.91
C ALA A 196 14.83 12.53 -13.95
N PHE A 197 14.65 11.96 -15.15
CA PHE A 197 13.92 12.60 -16.23
C PHE A 197 12.45 12.82 -15.86
N TYR A 198 11.80 11.81 -15.27
CA TYR A 198 10.43 11.93 -14.82
C TYR A 198 10.27 13.02 -13.75
N ILE A 199 11.10 13.00 -12.70
CA ILE A 199 11.04 13.99 -11.61
C ILE A 199 11.29 15.39 -12.15
N TYR A 200 12.30 15.57 -12.99
CA TYR A 200 12.61 16.88 -13.60
C TYR A 200 11.45 17.41 -14.47
N THR A 201 10.82 16.54 -15.24
CA THR A 201 9.78 16.94 -16.21
C THR A 201 8.44 17.18 -15.54
N PHE A 202 8.07 16.34 -14.57
CA PHE A 202 6.72 16.33 -14.04
C PHE A 202 6.62 16.96 -12.66
N CYS A 203 7.68 17.08 -11.85
CA CYS A 203 7.63 17.66 -10.49
C CYS A 203 8.18 19.10 -10.46
N PRO A 204 7.39 20.12 -10.86
CA PRO A 204 7.84 21.51 -10.91
C PRO A 204 8.09 22.12 -9.52
N GLU A 205 7.69 21.44 -8.44
CA GLU A 205 7.96 21.84 -7.05
C GLU A 205 9.39 21.50 -6.61
N THR A 206 10.09 20.70 -7.41
CA THR A 206 11.45 20.21 -7.12
C THR A 206 12.57 21.24 -7.35
N PRO A 207 12.50 22.24 -8.24
CA PRO A 207 13.48 23.33 -8.33
C PRO A 207 13.11 24.47 -7.36
N GLY A 208 13.60 24.36 -6.12
CA GLY A 208 13.62 25.47 -5.15
C GLY A 208 15.06 25.88 -4.85
N ASP A 209 15.39 27.12 -5.19
CA ASP A 209 16.56 27.97 -4.86
C ASP A 209 18.01 27.57 -5.22
N ASP A 210 18.34 26.30 -5.48
CA ASP A 210 19.71 25.92 -5.90
C ASP A 210 19.71 25.08 -7.18
N ASP A 211 20.08 25.67 -8.31
CA ASP A 211 20.09 25.04 -9.64
C ASP A 211 20.92 23.73 -9.64
N PRO A 212 20.28 22.55 -9.71
CA PRO A 212 20.96 21.26 -9.65
C PRO A 212 21.87 21.01 -10.87
N LEU A 213 21.72 21.77 -11.96
CA LEU A 213 22.60 21.69 -13.13
C LEU A 213 24.02 22.21 -12.85
N ILE A 214 24.18 23.08 -11.85
CA ILE A 214 25.51 23.55 -11.41
C ILE A 214 26.32 22.38 -10.81
N TYR A 215 25.66 21.47 -10.10
CA TYR A 215 26.31 20.29 -9.49
C TYR A 215 26.61 19.17 -10.51
N ALA A 216 25.75 18.97 -11.51
CA ALA A 216 26.00 17.96 -12.55
C ALA A 216 27.23 18.30 -13.41
N ARG A 217 27.53 19.60 -13.60
CA ARG A 217 28.73 20.06 -14.32
C ARG A 217 30.04 19.83 -13.55
N THR A 218 30.01 19.76 -12.22
CA THR A 218 31.22 19.61 -11.39
C THR A 218 31.52 18.16 -10.98
N SER A 219 30.60 17.23 -11.25
CA SER A 219 30.72 15.81 -10.82
C SER A 219 30.97 14.83 -11.97
N LEU A 220 31.05 15.30 -13.22
CA LEU A 220 31.61 14.52 -14.31
C LEU A 220 33.14 14.55 -14.21
N PRO A 221 33.83 13.42 -14.01
CA PRO A 221 35.28 13.39 -14.10
C PRO A 221 35.68 13.81 -15.52
N GLU A 222 36.58 14.79 -15.61
CA GLU A 222 37.30 15.11 -16.85
C GLU A 222 38.13 13.89 -17.24
N THR A 223 37.51 12.93 -17.93
CA THR A 223 38.21 11.84 -18.59
C THR A 223 38.00 11.94 -20.09
N LEU A 224 39.06 12.47 -20.72
CA LEU A 224 39.50 12.39 -22.13
C LEU A 224 38.69 13.14 -23.19
#